data_AF-A0A8H7EKR1-F1
#
_entry.id   AF-A0A8H7EKR1-F1
#
_cell.length_a   1.000
_cell.length_b   1.000
_cell.length_c   1.000
_cell.angle_alpha   90.00
_cell.angle_beta   90.00
_cell.angle_gamma   90.00
#
_symmetry.space_group_name_H-M   'P 1'
#
loop_
_entity.id
_entity.type
_entity.pdbx_description
1 polymer ?
#
loop_
_entity_poly.entity_id
_entity_poly.type
_entity_poly.pdbx_seq_one_letter_code
_entity_poly.pdbx_strand_id
1 'polypeptide(L)'
;GPYTVLRRTQGGSYVLQDETGTLMARDYTPSELKLISHDDIVPADELYEVQAIIGHKGTPGKREYLVRWKGYGKEDDSWLTPDKFTDPAFIDQYWIRLGEKTKNISKTQKANAVNESHSKANINTKSKHKTTSITDNATASVNSKPLSRTRPATPHSHNKRLKRN
;
A
#
# COMPACT_ATOMS: atom_id res chain seq x y z
N GLY A 1 -18.31 13.51 -14.35
CA GLY A 1 -17.04 13.77 -13.66
C GLY A 1 -17.04 15.16 -13.04
N PRO A 2 -15.98 15.56 -12.34
CA PRO A 2 -15.86 16.89 -11.73
C PRO A 2 -15.61 18.02 -12.75
N TYR A 3 -16.30 19.16 -12.64
CA TYR A 3 -16.23 20.26 -13.64
C TYR A 3 -15.46 21.51 -13.19
N THR A 4 -14.77 22.15 -14.14
CA THR A 4 -14.06 23.42 -13.95
C THR A 4 -14.97 24.58 -14.24
N VAL A 5 -15.00 25.56 -13.34
CA VAL A 5 -15.63 26.84 -13.65
C VAL A 5 -14.71 27.61 -14.58
N LEU A 6 -15.12 27.77 -15.85
CA LEU A 6 -14.38 28.55 -16.84
C LEU A 6 -14.67 30.05 -16.66
N ARG A 7 -15.96 30.41 -16.62
CA ARG A 7 -16.40 31.80 -16.41
C ARG A 7 -17.72 31.89 -15.66
N ARG A 8 -17.96 33.05 -15.05
CA ARG A 8 -19.28 33.46 -14.54
C ARG A 8 -19.93 34.41 -15.53
N THR A 9 -21.20 34.20 -15.85
CA THR A 9 -22.01 35.11 -16.66
C THR A 9 -22.44 36.33 -15.83
N GLN A 10 -22.91 37.37 -16.51
CA GLN A 10 -23.44 38.56 -15.84
C GLN A 10 -24.64 38.24 -14.94
N GLY A 11 -25.45 37.24 -15.30
CA GLY A 11 -26.59 36.75 -14.52
C GLY A 11 -26.23 35.84 -13.33
N GLY A 12 -24.94 35.61 -13.08
CA GLY A 12 -24.48 34.81 -11.94
C GLY A 12 -24.40 33.30 -12.18
N SER A 13 -24.77 32.81 -13.37
CA SER A 13 -24.59 31.41 -13.78
C SER A 13 -23.13 31.12 -14.20
N TYR A 14 -22.74 29.86 -14.22
CA TYR A 14 -21.38 29.42 -14.55
C TYR A 14 -21.35 28.61 -15.85
N VAL A 15 -20.32 28.87 -16.67
CA VAL A 15 -19.93 28.01 -17.79
C VAL A 15 -18.90 27.01 -17.27
N LEU A 16 -19.18 25.73 -17.48
CA LEU A 16 -18.39 24.64 -16.96
C LEU A 16 -17.58 23.93 -18.06
N GLN A 17 -16.44 23.38 -17.68
CA GLN A 17 -15.56 22.58 -18.53
C GLN A 17 -15.36 21.20 -17.91
N ASP A 18 -15.45 20.14 -18.70
CA ASP A 18 -15.21 18.76 -18.26
C ASP A 18 -13.70 18.43 -18.13
N GLU A 19 -13.39 17.16 -17.88
CA GLU A 19 -12.01 16.65 -17.83
C GLU A 19 -11.31 16.60 -19.19
N THR A 20 -12.08 16.51 -20.28
CA THR A 20 -11.55 16.48 -21.66
C THR A 20 -11.26 17.88 -22.20
N GLY A 21 -11.62 18.91 -21.44
CA GLY A 21 -11.52 20.30 -21.84
C GLY A 21 -12.73 20.80 -22.64
N THR A 22 -13.76 19.97 -22.82
CA THR A 22 -15.00 20.30 -23.51
C THR A 22 -15.87 21.20 -22.65
N LEU A 23 -16.44 22.23 -23.27
CA LEU A 23 -17.35 23.16 -22.59
C LEU A 23 -18.75 22.57 -22.53
N MET A 24 -19.38 22.68 -21.36
CA MET A 24 -20.77 22.33 -21.20
C MET A 24 -21.63 23.35 -21.95
N ALA A 25 -22.60 22.85 -22.73
CA ALA A 25 -23.48 23.66 -23.55
C ALA A 25 -24.46 24.54 -22.74
N ARG A 26 -24.65 24.23 -21.45
CA ARG A 26 -25.60 24.91 -20.56
C ARG A 26 -24.87 25.75 -19.51
N ASP A 27 -25.48 26.86 -19.14
CA ASP A 27 -25.10 27.62 -17.95
C ASP A 27 -25.72 27.00 -16.70
N TYR A 28 -24.94 26.88 -15.62
CA TYR A 28 -25.37 26.26 -14.36
C TYR A 28 -25.49 27.29 -13.24
N THR A 29 -26.57 27.20 -12.46
CA THR A 29 -26.77 28.09 -11.32
C THR A 29 -25.95 27.63 -10.11
N PRO A 30 -25.56 28.53 -9.18
CA PRO A 30 -24.81 28.14 -7.98
C PRO A 30 -25.48 27.01 -7.16
N SER A 31 -26.81 26.95 -7.14
CA SER A 31 -27.58 25.95 -6.37
C SER A 31 -27.57 24.56 -6.99
N GLU A 32 -27.42 24.47 -8.31
CA GLU A 32 -27.17 23.21 -9.00
C GLU A 32 -25.74 22.72 -8.74
N LEU A 33 -24.91 23.53 -8.05
CA LEU A 33 -23.50 23.27 -7.87
C LEU A 33 -23.03 23.11 -6.41
N LYS A 34 -22.62 21.90 -5.99
CA LYS A 34 -21.77 21.59 -4.84
C LYS A 34 -20.30 21.81 -5.15
N LEU A 35 -19.65 22.52 -4.25
CA LEU A 35 -18.21 22.70 -4.26
C LEU A 35 -17.57 21.41 -3.73
N ILE A 36 -16.62 20.86 -4.48
CA ILE A 36 -15.78 19.74 -4.06
C ILE A 36 -14.37 20.26 -3.78
N SER A 37 -13.68 19.67 -2.79
CA SER A 37 -12.28 20.00 -2.55
C SER A 37 -11.44 19.54 -3.74
N HIS A 38 -10.39 20.30 -4.06
CA HIS A 38 -9.46 19.89 -5.10
C HIS A 38 -8.66 18.65 -4.67
N ASP A 39 -8.38 18.51 -3.38
CA ASP A 39 -7.57 17.41 -2.83
C ASP A 39 -8.27 16.04 -2.92
N ASP A 40 -9.60 16.02 -3.05
CA ASP A 40 -10.38 14.78 -3.23
C ASP A 40 -10.37 14.29 -4.68
N ILE A 41 -9.89 15.13 -5.62
CA ILE A 41 -9.83 14.80 -7.05
C ILE A 41 -8.46 14.18 -7.32
N VAL A 42 -8.39 12.86 -7.26
CA VAL A 42 -7.20 12.12 -7.72
C VAL A 42 -7.24 12.04 -9.25
N PRO A 43 -6.23 12.58 -9.96
CA PRO A 43 -6.16 12.48 -11.41
C PRO A 43 -6.14 11.00 -11.86
N ALA A 44 -6.78 10.70 -13.00
CA ALA A 44 -6.87 9.32 -13.49
C ALA A 44 -5.49 8.73 -13.82
N ASP A 45 -4.52 9.56 -14.21
CA ASP A 45 -3.12 9.23 -14.45
C ASP A 45 -2.31 8.95 -13.16
N GLU A 46 -2.86 9.28 -11.99
CA GLU A 46 -2.31 8.90 -10.69
C GLU A 46 -2.97 7.62 -10.11
N LEU A 47 -3.98 7.07 -10.77
CA LEU A 47 -4.64 5.82 -10.38
C LEU A 47 -3.99 4.63 -11.08
N TYR A 48 -3.61 3.63 -10.29
CA TYR A 48 -2.98 2.41 -10.77
C TYR A 48 -3.84 1.19 -10.40
N GLU A 49 -3.93 0.23 -11.33
CA GLU A 49 -4.73 -0.97 -11.11
C GLU A 49 -4.00 -1.96 -10.20
N VAL A 50 -4.64 -2.31 -9.09
CA VAL A 50 -4.14 -3.31 -8.13
C VAL A 50 -4.44 -4.71 -8.65
N GLN A 51 -3.43 -5.58 -8.69
CA GLN A 51 -3.63 -7.01 -8.95
C GLN A 51 -4.07 -7.74 -7.69
N ALA A 52 -3.35 -7.56 -6.59
CA ALA A 52 -3.66 -8.17 -5.29
C ALA A 52 -2.84 -7.56 -4.16
N ILE A 53 -3.34 -7.63 -2.93
CA ILE A 53 -2.52 -7.46 -1.74
C ILE A 53 -1.83 -8.79 -1.42
N ILE A 54 -0.51 -8.76 -1.26
CA ILE A 54 0.30 -9.95 -1.02
C ILE A 54 0.78 -10.07 0.43
N GLY A 55 0.81 -8.97 1.18
CA GLY A 55 1.25 -8.95 2.57
C GLY A 55 0.70 -7.76 3.36
N HIS A 56 0.89 -7.79 4.66
CA HIS A 56 0.63 -6.67 5.57
C HIS A 56 1.73 -6.59 6.62
N LYS A 57 1.95 -5.41 7.20
CA LYS A 57 2.82 -5.19 8.37
C LYS A 57 2.24 -4.11 9.28
N GLY A 58 2.78 -3.98 10.48
CA GLY A 58 2.37 -2.97 11.46
C GLY A 58 1.27 -3.45 12.41
N THR A 59 0.95 -2.61 13.40
CA THR A 59 -0.05 -2.90 14.43
C THR A 59 -1.47 -2.70 13.90
N PRO A 60 -2.48 -3.37 14.48
CA PRO A 60 -3.88 -3.07 14.16
C PRO A 60 -4.16 -1.56 14.29
N GLY A 61 -4.74 -0.96 13.24
CA GLY A 61 -4.99 0.49 13.14
C GLY A 61 -3.89 1.31 12.46
N LYS A 62 -2.65 0.81 12.39
CA LYS A 62 -1.53 1.41 11.63
C LYS A 62 -0.92 0.39 10.66
N ARG A 63 -1.78 -0.36 9.97
CA ARG A 63 -1.34 -1.38 9.04
C ARG A 63 -0.98 -0.76 7.70
N GLU A 64 0.09 -1.25 7.12
CA GLU A 64 0.43 -1.05 5.72
C GLU A 64 0.27 -2.37 4.98
N TYR A 65 -0.14 -2.29 3.72
CA TYR A 65 -0.41 -3.41 2.84
C TYR A 65 0.57 -3.40 1.68
N LEU A 66 1.17 -4.55 1.40
CA LEU A 66 2.05 -4.73 0.25
C LEU A 66 1.22 -5.07 -0.98
N VAL A 67 1.27 -4.19 -1.96
CA VAL A 67 0.43 -4.21 -3.16
C VAL A 67 1.24 -4.74 -4.34
N ARG A 68 0.69 -5.73 -5.04
CA ARG A 68 1.11 -6.14 -6.38
C ARG A 68 0.33 -5.35 -7.41
N TRP A 69 1.02 -4.66 -8.29
CA TRP A 69 0.42 -3.90 -9.39
C TRP A 69 0.14 -4.79 -10.60
N LYS A 70 -0.95 -4.53 -11.30
CA LYS A 70 -1.32 -5.32 -12.47
C LYS A 70 -0.42 -4.96 -13.65
N GLY A 71 0.18 -5.98 -14.27
CA GLY A 71 1.11 -5.80 -15.40
C GLY A 71 2.55 -5.50 -14.98
N TYR A 72 2.84 -5.46 -13.67
CA TYR A 72 4.16 -5.20 -13.11
C TYR A 72 4.68 -6.40 -12.31
N GLY A 73 6.00 -6.43 -12.12
CA GLY A 73 6.68 -7.50 -11.40
C GLY A 73 6.68 -7.29 -9.88
N LYS A 74 7.34 -8.21 -9.18
CA LYS A 74 7.49 -8.15 -7.71
C LYS A 74 8.42 -7.01 -7.25
N GLU A 75 9.27 -6.55 -8.16
CA GLU A 75 10.20 -5.45 -8.00
C GLU A 75 9.50 -4.10 -7.84
N ASP A 76 8.28 -3.99 -8.35
CA ASP A 76 7.45 -2.78 -8.25
C ASP A 76 6.49 -2.82 -7.05
N ASP A 77 6.48 -3.92 -6.29
CA ASP A 77 5.58 -4.09 -5.14
C ASP A 77 5.81 -2.97 -4.11
N SER A 78 4.72 -2.34 -3.68
CA SER A 78 4.78 -1.12 -2.86
C SER A 78 3.93 -1.24 -1.60
N TRP A 79 4.39 -0.63 -0.50
CA TRP A 79 3.65 -0.58 0.77
C TRP A 79 2.72 0.63 0.78
N LEU A 80 1.42 0.40 0.94
CA LEU A 80 0.39 1.44 1.00
C LEU A 80 -0.40 1.38 2.30
N THR A 81 -0.84 2.55 2.76
CA THR A 81 -1.78 2.70 3.86
C THR A 81 -3.23 2.51 3.36
N PRO A 82 -4.18 2.15 4.23
CA PRO A 82 -5.56 1.84 3.83
C PRO A 82 -6.30 3.00 3.16
N ASP A 83 -5.96 4.26 3.48
CA ASP A 83 -6.51 5.48 2.88
C ASP A 83 -6.11 5.68 1.41
N LYS A 84 -5.10 4.97 0.92
CA LYS A 84 -4.67 5.04 -0.49
C LYS A 84 -5.45 4.12 -1.42
N PHE A 85 -6.32 3.27 -0.89
CA PHE A 85 -7.15 2.39 -1.70
C PHE A 85 -8.47 3.08 -2.03
N THR A 86 -8.79 3.19 -3.31
CA THR A 86 -10.10 3.67 -3.77
C THR A 86 -11.22 2.67 -3.47
N ASP A 87 -10.90 1.37 -3.49
CA ASP A 87 -11.83 0.28 -3.20
C ASP A 87 -11.35 -0.53 -1.98
N PRO A 88 -12.10 -0.55 -0.86
CA PRO A 88 -11.76 -1.35 0.31
C PRO A 88 -11.83 -2.87 0.05
N ALA A 89 -12.50 -3.32 -1.02
CA ALA A 89 -12.64 -4.74 -1.33
C ALA A 89 -11.29 -5.47 -1.49
N PHE A 90 -10.24 -4.78 -1.93
CA PHE A 90 -8.89 -5.38 -2.02
C PHE A 90 -8.36 -5.82 -0.66
N ILE A 91 -8.63 -5.05 0.39
CA ILE A 91 -8.24 -5.37 1.77
C ILE A 91 -9.09 -6.53 2.29
N ASP A 92 -10.40 -6.52 2.02
CA ASP A 92 -11.30 -7.59 2.45
C ASP A 92 -10.93 -8.94 1.82
N GLN A 93 -10.72 -8.96 0.49
CA GLN A 93 -10.28 -10.14 -0.24
C GLN A 93 -8.97 -10.71 0.32
N TYR A 94 -8.04 -9.85 0.73
CA TYR A 94 -6.79 -10.25 1.36
C TYR A 94 -7.01 -11.01 2.67
N TRP A 95 -7.87 -10.47 3.55
CA TRP A 95 -8.17 -11.09 4.84
C TRP A 95 -8.98 -12.39 4.70
N ILE A 96 -9.93 -12.43 3.75
CA ILE A 96 -10.67 -13.65 3.40
C ILE A 96 -9.69 -14.75 2.99
N ARG A 97 -8.79 -14.46 2.04
CA ARG A 97 -7.78 -15.41 1.57
C ARG A 97 -6.86 -15.88 2.69
N LEU A 98 -6.48 -14.99 3.62
CA LEU A 98 -5.62 -15.36 4.73
C LEU A 98 -6.35 -16.29 5.72
N GLY A 99 -7.63 -16.04 5.99
CA GLY A 99 -8.50 -16.90 6.80
C GLY A 99 -8.74 -18.29 6.18
N GLU A 100 -8.70 -18.41 4.85
CA GLU A 100 -8.73 -19.70 4.16
C GLU A 100 -7.38 -20.41 4.19
N LYS A 101 -6.27 -19.69 4.02
CA LYS A 101 -4.93 -20.26 4.10
C LYS A 101 -4.62 -20.82 5.49
N THR A 102 -5.03 -20.14 6.57
CA THR A 102 -4.82 -20.64 7.94
C THR A 102 -5.59 -21.94 8.21
N LYS A 103 -6.79 -22.11 7.63
CA LYS A 103 -7.56 -23.37 7.72
C LYS A 103 -6.93 -24.52 6.93
N ASN A 104 -6.27 -24.25 5.81
CA ASN A 104 -5.67 -25.29 4.97
C ASN A 104 -4.24 -25.68 5.40
N ILE A 105 -3.48 -24.76 6.01
CA ILE A 105 -2.13 -25.02 6.56
C ILE A 105 -2.20 -26.03 7.73
N SER A 106 -3.24 -25.96 8.58
CA SER A 106 -3.43 -26.90 9.69
C SER A 106 -3.80 -28.33 9.25
N LYS A 107 -4.31 -28.52 8.02
CA LYS A 107 -4.57 -29.86 7.44
C LYS A 107 -3.32 -30.50 6.82
N THR A 108 -2.41 -29.70 6.26
CA THR A 108 -1.23 -30.22 5.54
C THR A 108 -0.09 -30.62 6.50
N GLN A 109 -0.02 -30.03 7.70
CA GLN A 109 0.99 -30.40 8.71
C GLN A 109 0.67 -31.68 9.52
N LYS A 110 -0.48 -32.32 9.32
CA LYS A 110 -0.78 -33.63 9.95
C LYS A 110 -0.39 -34.86 9.11
N ALA A 111 0.06 -34.68 7.86
CA ALA A 111 0.39 -35.80 6.97
C ALA A 111 1.89 -36.14 6.86
N ASN A 112 2.79 -35.31 7.40
CA ASN A 112 4.26 -35.50 7.26
C ASN A 112 4.99 -35.89 8.57
N ALA A 113 4.27 -36.31 9.63
CA ALA A 113 4.89 -36.69 10.91
C ALA A 113 4.93 -38.20 11.20
N VAL A 114 4.60 -39.05 10.21
CA VAL A 114 4.75 -40.51 10.30
C VAL A 114 5.62 -40.92 9.13
N ASN A 115 6.94 -40.98 9.35
CA ASN A 115 7.91 -41.89 8.71
C ASN A 115 9.34 -41.37 8.94
N GLU A 116 9.90 -41.62 10.12
CA GLU A 116 11.31 -42.04 10.29
C GLU A 116 11.59 -42.31 11.77
N SER A 117 11.62 -43.58 12.16
CA SER A 117 12.04 -44.02 13.50
C SER A 117 12.64 -45.42 13.43
N HIS A 118 13.82 -45.55 12.81
CA HIS A 118 14.84 -46.57 13.08
C HIS A 118 16.17 -45.90 12.71
N SER A 119 17.13 -45.59 13.58
CA SER A 119 17.88 -46.52 14.45
C SER A 119 18.68 -45.76 15.53
N LYS A 120 18.80 -46.39 16.70
CA LYS A 120 19.59 -45.97 17.87
C LYS A 120 21.11 -46.00 17.60
N ALA A 121 21.87 -45.07 18.17
CA ALA A 121 23.14 -45.36 18.88
C ALA A 121 23.71 -44.11 19.58
N ASN A 122 24.40 -44.36 20.68
CA ASN A 122 24.82 -43.48 21.76
C ASN A 122 26.37 -43.48 21.82
N ILE A 123 27.04 -42.33 21.87
CA ILE A 123 28.34 -42.22 22.56
C ILE A 123 28.65 -40.77 23.01
N ASN A 124 29.25 -40.70 24.18
CA ASN A 124 29.46 -39.58 25.09
C ASN A 124 30.97 -39.30 25.17
N THR A 125 31.44 -38.05 25.07
CA THR A 125 32.71 -37.62 25.70
C THR A 125 32.80 -36.10 25.94
N LYS A 126 32.63 -35.72 27.22
CA LYS A 126 33.33 -34.68 27.99
C LYS A 126 34.36 -33.79 27.26
N SER A 127 34.21 -32.47 27.41
CA SER A 127 35.33 -31.59 27.73
C SER A 127 34.89 -30.44 28.66
N LYS A 128 35.66 -30.29 29.74
CA LYS A 128 35.57 -29.36 30.88
C LYS A 128 36.40 -28.14 30.52
N HIS A 129 35.92 -26.89 30.65
CA HIS A 129 36.68 -25.76 31.24
C HIS A 129 35.68 -24.71 31.77
N LYS A 130 36.08 -24.05 32.85
CA LYS A 130 35.27 -23.27 33.80
C LYS A 130 35.88 -21.84 33.90
N THR A 131 35.00 -20.85 34.12
CA THR A 131 35.21 -19.57 34.86
C THR A 131 35.71 -18.30 34.13
N THR A 132 34.75 -17.38 33.96
CA THR A 132 34.69 -15.90 34.21
C THR A 132 35.82 -14.95 33.75
N SER A 133 35.42 -13.84 33.12
CA SER A 133 35.65 -12.44 33.58
C SER A 133 34.86 -11.45 32.71
N ILE A 134 34.25 -10.47 33.38
CA ILE A 134 33.63 -9.27 32.81
C ILE A 134 34.73 -8.22 32.61
N THR A 135 34.80 -7.55 31.46
CA THR A 135 34.91 -6.08 31.31
C THR A 135 34.91 -5.65 29.84
N ASP A 136 34.47 -4.41 29.67
CA ASP A 136 34.10 -3.67 28.47
C ASP A 136 35.12 -3.69 27.31
N ASN A 137 34.62 -3.60 26.07
CA ASN A 137 35.16 -2.64 25.12
C ASN A 137 34.21 -2.40 23.93
N ALA A 138 33.89 -1.12 23.74
CA ALA A 138 33.29 -0.58 22.54
C ALA A 138 34.28 -0.69 21.37
N THR A 139 33.82 -1.17 20.21
CA THR A 139 34.41 -0.76 18.93
C THR A 139 33.40 -0.94 17.80
N ALA A 140 33.24 0.14 17.04
CA ALA A 140 32.40 0.24 15.87
C ALA A 140 32.73 -0.85 14.82
N SER A 141 31.70 -1.44 14.21
CA SER A 141 31.84 -2.16 12.95
C SER A 141 30.68 -1.79 12.02
N VAL A 142 31.06 -0.95 11.06
CA VAL A 142 30.35 -0.56 9.86
C VAL A 142 30.33 -1.75 8.91
N ASN A 143 29.14 -2.25 8.55
CA ASN A 143 28.76 -2.55 7.15
C ASN A 143 27.42 -3.29 7.06
N SER A 144 26.42 -2.62 6.47
CA SER A 144 25.60 -3.16 5.38
C SER A 144 24.69 -2.06 4.84
N LYS A 145 25.08 -1.51 3.68
CA LYS A 145 24.22 -0.70 2.82
C LYS A 145 23.05 -1.56 2.32
N PRO A 146 21.87 -0.96 2.10
CA PRO A 146 21.18 -1.23 0.87
C PRO A 146 21.17 -0.01 -0.04
N LEU A 147 21.49 -0.31 -1.29
CA LEU A 147 21.62 0.56 -2.44
C LEU A 147 20.28 1.28 -2.71
N SER A 148 20.33 2.61 -2.72
CA SER A 148 19.30 3.47 -3.25
C SER A 148 19.18 3.28 -4.77
N ARG A 149 18.00 2.93 -5.26
CA ARG A 149 17.57 3.29 -6.62
C ARG A 149 16.20 3.98 -6.54
N THR A 150 16.33 5.29 -6.59
CA THR A 150 15.48 6.36 -7.11
C THR A 150 14.01 6.07 -7.38
N ARG A 151 13.18 6.85 -6.67
CA ARG A 151 11.74 7.07 -6.77
C ARG A 151 11.34 7.56 -8.18
N PRO A 152 10.09 7.33 -8.66
CA PRO A 152 9.42 8.34 -9.46
C PRO A 152 9.12 9.55 -8.57
N ALA A 153 9.46 10.73 -9.05
CA ALA A 153 9.41 11.98 -8.31
C ALA A 153 8.00 12.28 -7.77
N THR A 154 7.92 12.65 -6.49
CA THR A 154 6.78 13.42 -5.97
C THR A 154 6.78 14.80 -6.61
N PRO A 155 5.71 15.28 -7.25
CA PRO A 155 5.59 16.69 -7.53
C PRO A 155 5.10 17.41 -6.26
N HIS A 156 6.02 18.10 -5.59
CA HIS A 156 5.62 19.29 -4.83
C HIS A 156 5.31 20.38 -5.85
N SER A 157 4.07 20.87 -5.90
CA SER A 157 3.85 22.29 -6.18
C SER A 157 2.48 22.73 -5.71
N HIS A 158 2.50 23.81 -4.93
CA HIS A 158 1.33 24.58 -4.53
C HIS A 158 0.62 25.08 -5.79
N ASN A 159 -0.70 24.95 -5.87
CA ASN A 159 -1.55 25.94 -6.56
C ASN A 159 -3.02 25.78 -6.14
N LYS A 160 -3.57 26.83 -5.53
CA LYS A 160 -5.00 26.96 -5.19
C LYS A 160 -5.85 26.94 -6.46
N ARG A 161 -6.82 26.02 -6.58
CA ARG A 161 -7.98 26.22 -7.48
C ARG A 161 -9.19 25.36 -7.12
N LEU A 162 -10.36 26.00 -7.01
CA LEU A 162 -11.65 25.41 -6.61
C LEU A 162 -12.41 24.80 -7.82
N LYS A 163 -13.26 23.77 -7.59
CA LYS A 163 -14.23 23.22 -8.56
C LYS A 163 -15.61 22.92 -7.97
N ARG A 164 -16.65 23.08 -8.80
CA ARG A 164 -18.08 22.95 -8.48
C ARG A 164 -18.76 21.99 -9.49
N ASN A 165 -19.42 20.96 -8.94
CA ASN A 165 -20.54 20.09 -9.34
C ASN A 165 -20.89 19.71 -10.77
#